data_AF-A0A1W9G7G5-F1
#
_entry.id   AF-A0A1W9G7G5-F1
#
_cell.length_a   1.000
_cell.length_b   1.000
_cell.length_c   1.000
_cell.angle_alpha   90.00
_cell.angle_beta   90.00
_cell.angle_gamma   90.00
#
_symmetry.space_group_name_H-M   'P 1'
#
loop_
_entity.id
_entity.type
_entity.pdbx_description
1 polymer ?
#
loop_
_entity_poly.entity_id
_entity_poly.type
_entity_poly.pdbx_seq_one_letter_code
_entity_poly.pdbx_strand_id
1 'polypeptide(L)'
;MVKAQAEAKKVEVEEIKAHATGMAENLKAQAEKTRAEAEMTKAQVEGKKIDVEESKASHANWQFYFDWVYKVLLLIGAVAVLIWVFPQIQEFSFPWGSGIASLKRAPKEPGPPAPPSTPRTELLAVSDIEHVKKGLLAAPGVPKPTAEGIIDNLEELEQYKAVGIPRDSIYVCHRARKIPKSDYYQVQIYLDADEASILDKIDKATYLLHPTFSERERTVNKAPFDLEIKAWGEFMLYALVSFKGQNKAIQLKRYLNF
;
A
#
# COMPACT_ATOMS: atom_id res chain seq x y z
N MET A 1 87.86 10.31 -13.29
CA MET A 1 86.67 10.77 -12.51
C MET A 1 85.56 11.34 -13.38
N VAL A 2 85.82 12.24 -14.35
CA VAL A 2 84.77 12.86 -15.18
C VAL A 2 83.92 11.87 -16.01
N LYS A 3 84.55 10.83 -16.59
CA LYS A 3 83.84 9.82 -17.40
C LYS A 3 82.79 9.02 -16.60
N ALA A 4 83.11 8.67 -15.35
CA ALA A 4 82.19 7.95 -14.47
C ALA A 4 80.98 8.81 -14.06
N GLN A 5 81.17 10.11 -13.87
CA GLN A 5 80.06 11.04 -13.59
C GLN A 5 79.13 11.23 -14.79
N ALA A 6 79.66 11.18 -16.02
CA ALA A 6 78.86 11.27 -17.23
C ALA A 6 78.00 10.01 -17.46
N GLU A 7 78.54 8.83 -17.18
CA GLU A 7 77.80 7.56 -17.28
C GLU A 7 76.69 7.48 -16.22
N ALA A 8 76.95 7.90 -14.98
CA ALA A 8 75.93 7.94 -13.91
C ALA A 8 74.74 8.86 -14.26
N LYS A 9 75.01 10.06 -14.79
CA LYS A 9 73.94 10.99 -15.22
C LYS A 9 73.10 10.42 -16.37
N LYS A 10 73.70 9.61 -17.25
CA LYS A 10 72.97 9.00 -18.37
C LYS A 10 71.96 7.95 -17.88
N VAL A 11 72.35 7.14 -16.88
CA VAL A 11 71.45 6.16 -16.26
C VAL A 11 70.28 6.86 -15.56
N GLU A 12 70.55 7.92 -14.79
CA GLU A 12 69.51 8.70 -14.10
C GLU A 12 68.49 9.34 -15.07
N VAL A 13 68.97 9.86 -16.21
CA VAL A 13 68.09 10.42 -17.25
C VAL A 13 67.23 9.34 -17.91
N GLU A 14 67.76 8.13 -18.12
CA GLU A 14 66.96 7.02 -18.66
C GLU A 14 65.92 6.50 -17.66
N GLU A 15 66.24 6.43 -16.37
CA GLU A 15 65.27 6.08 -15.32
C GLU A 15 64.14 7.11 -15.20
N ILE A 16 64.46 8.41 -15.22
CA ILE A 16 63.45 9.48 -15.20
C ILE A 16 62.55 9.38 -16.43
N LYS A 17 63.12 9.09 -17.60
CA LYS A 17 62.34 8.94 -18.85
C LYS A 17 61.44 7.72 -18.80
N ALA A 18 61.91 6.58 -18.28
CA ALA A 18 61.10 5.38 -18.09
C ALA A 18 59.94 5.64 -17.11
N HIS A 19 60.22 6.29 -15.98
CA HIS A 19 59.21 6.65 -14.98
C HIS A 19 58.15 7.62 -15.54
N ALA A 20 58.58 8.65 -16.28
CA ALA A 20 57.67 9.58 -16.94
C ALA A 20 56.76 8.89 -17.97
N THR A 21 57.28 7.90 -18.69
CA THR A 21 56.52 7.13 -19.68
C THR A 21 55.47 6.24 -19.00
N GLY A 22 55.84 5.55 -17.92
CA GLY A 22 54.88 4.75 -17.14
C GLY A 22 53.79 5.59 -16.47
N MET A 23 54.11 6.79 -15.97
CA MET A 23 53.12 7.70 -15.41
C MET A 23 52.13 8.19 -16.48
N ALA A 24 52.61 8.48 -17.70
CA ALA A 24 51.75 8.89 -18.81
C ALA A 24 50.79 7.78 -19.26
N GLU A 25 51.23 6.52 -19.28
CA GLU A 25 50.38 5.37 -19.58
C GLU A 25 49.31 5.14 -18.50
N ASN A 26 49.69 5.25 -17.22
CA ASN A 26 48.73 5.12 -16.12
C ASN A 26 47.66 6.22 -16.15
N LEU A 27 48.04 7.46 -16.44
CA LEU A 27 47.09 8.57 -16.59
C LEU A 27 46.13 8.36 -17.77
N LYS A 28 46.60 7.79 -18.89
CA LYS A 28 45.72 7.42 -20.01
C LYS A 28 44.73 6.33 -19.62
N ALA A 29 45.19 5.28 -18.95
CA ALA A 29 44.32 4.20 -18.48
C ALA A 29 43.27 4.71 -17.48
N GLN A 30 43.66 5.63 -16.59
CA GLN A 30 42.74 6.26 -15.65
C GLN A 30 41.70 7.15 -16.36
N ALA A 31 42.12 7.92 -17.37
CA ALA A 31 41.20 8.74 -18.17
C ALA A 31 40.19 7.87 -18.93
N GLU A 32 40.62 6.76 -19.53
CA GLU A 32 39.73 5.82 -20.22
C GLU A 32 38.72 5.18 -19.26
N LYS A 33 39.16 4.78 -18.05
CA LYS A 33 38.27 4.25 -17.02
C LYS A 33 37.20 5.27 -16.60
N THR A 34 37.60 6.52 -16.35
CA THR A 34 36.65 7.58 -15.98
C THR A 34 35.64 7.89 -17.09
N ARG A 35 36.06 7.79 -18.36
CA ARG A 35 35.16 7.95 -19.51
C ARG A 35 34.14 6.82 -19.60
N ALA A 36 34.56 5.57 -19.37
CA ALA A 36 33.66 4.43 -19.36
C ALA A 36 32.62 4.51 -18.21
N GLU A 37 33.03 4.96 -17.02
CA GLU A 37 32.11 5.19 -15.89
C GLU A 37 31.11 6.32 -16.20
N ALA A 38 31.54 7.40 -16.86
CA ALA A 38 30.66 8.47 -17.32
C ALA A 38 29.64 8.02 -18.38
N GLU A 39 30.06 7.15 -19.31
CA GLU A 39 29.15 6.59 -20.33
C GLU A 39 28.11 5.63 -19.71
N MET A 40 28.51 4.79 -18.75
CA MET A 40 27.59 3.91 -18.01
C MET A 40 26.55 4.68 -17.19
N THR A 41 26.97 5.73 -16.49
CA THR A 41 26.04 6.57 -15.71
C THR A 41 25.07 7.32 -16.61
N LYS A 42 25.51 7.80 -17.78
CA LYS A 42 24.62 8.42 -18.77
C LYS A 42 23.56 7.43 -19.27
N ALA A 43 23.94 6.19 -19.60
CA ALA A 43 23.01 5.15 -20.02
C ALA A 43 21.97 4.81 -18.93
N GLN A 44 22.38 4.75 -17.66
CA GLN A 44 21.44 4.55 -16.54
C GLN A 44 20.46 5.70 -16.36
N VAL A 45 20.92 6.94 -16.55
CA VAL A 45 20.04 8.12 -16.47
C VAL A 45 19.05 8.16 -17.63
N GLU A 46 19.47 7.81 -18.84
CA GLU A 46 18.57 7.72 -20.00
C GLU A 46 17.55 6.59 -19.84
N GLY A 47 17.95 5.41 -19.36
CA GLY A 47 17.01 4.31 -19.04
C GLY A 47 15.95 4.72 -18.02
N LYS A 48 16.34 5.36 -16.91
CA LYS A 48 15.39 5.86 -15.90
C LYS A 48 14.41 6.90 -16.44
N LYS A 49 14.78 7.70 -17.46
CA LYS A 49 13.85 8.66 -18.07
C LYS A 49 12.75 7.96 -18.85
N ILE A 50 13.07 6.88 -19.55
CA ILE A 50 12.11 6.08 -20.32
C ILE A 50 11.08 5.46 -19.37
N ASP A 51 11.52 4.86 -18.25
CA ASP A 51 10.61 4.27 -17.25
C ASP A 51 9.66 5.32 -16.63
N VAL A 52 10.17 6.53 -16.39
CA VAL A 52 9.35 7.65 -15.84
C VAL A 52 8.32 8.14 -16.86
N GLU A 53 8.65 8.18 -18.15
CA GLU A 53 7.68 8.57 -19.18
C GLU A 53 6.61 7.50 -19.40
N GLU A 54 6.98 6.21 -19.36
CA GLU A 54 6.04 5.09 -19.46
C GLU A 54 5.07 5.05 -18.27
N SER A 55 5.56 5.27 -17.05
CA SER A 55 4.70 5.34 -15.86
C SER A 55 3.71 6.52 -15.91
N LYS A 56 4.10 7.67 -16.47
CA LYS A 56 3.21 8.82 -16.66
C LYS A 56 2.13 8.54 -17.71
N ALA A 57 2.47 7.87 -18.80
CA ALA A 57 1.50 7.47 -19.82
C ALA A 57 0.47 6.47 -19.26
N SER A 58 0.92 5.52 -18.44
CA SER A 58 0.04 4.55 -17.76
C SER A 58 -0.94 5.23 -16.80
N HIS A 59 -0.46 6.18 -15.98
CA HIS A 59 -1.34 6.92 -15.06
C HIS A 59 -2.38 7.79 -15.76
N ALA A 60 -2.05 8.39 -16.90
CA ALA A 60 -3.00 9.20 -17.67
C ALA A 60 -4.17 8.35 -18.23
N ASN A 61 -3.86 7.14 -18.73
CA ASN A 61 -4.88 6.22 -19.22
C ASN A 61 -5.83 5.74 -18.11
N TRP A 62 -5.30 5.54 -16.90
CA TRP A 62 -6.11 5.11 -15.76
C TRP A 62 -7.11 6.19 -15.33
N GLN A 63 -6.69 7.46 -15.27
CA GLN A 63 -7.60 8.57 -14.94
C GLN A 63 -8.76 8.70 -15.94
N PHE A 64 -8.49 8.53 -17.24
CA PHE A 64 -9.53 8.53 -18.27
C PHE A 64 -10.56 7.41 -18.04
N TYR A 65 -10.10 6.20 -17.68
CA TYR A 65 -11.00 5.07 -17.43
C TYR A 65 -11.90 5.32 -16.22
N PHE A 66 -11.35 5.85 -15.12
CA PHE A 66 -12.14 6.17 -13.92
C PHE A 66 -13.19 7.26 -14.18
N ASP A 67 -12.83 8.33 -14.89
CA ASP A 67 -13.77 9.39 -15.24
C ASP A 67 -14.90 8.85 -16.15
N TRP A 68 -14.57 8.00 -17.12
CA TRP A 68 -15.56 7.37 -17.99
C TRP A 68 -16.50 6.44 -17.22
N VAL A 69 -15.97 5.55 -16.37
CA VAL A 69 -16.77 4.63 -15.55
C VAL A 69 -17.68 5.40 -14.60
N TYR A 70 -17.18 6.45 -13.95
CA TYR A 70 -17.97 7.29 -13.06
C TYR A 70 -19.15 7.97 -13.77
N LYS A 71 -18.92 8.51 -14.98
CA LYS A 71 -19.98 9.10 -15.81
C LYS A 71 -21.05 8.08 -16.22
N VAL A 72 -20.65 6.86 -16.59
CA VAL A 72 -21.59 5.78 -16.91
C VAL A 72 -22.43 5.39 -15.69
N LEU A 73 -21.80 5.25 -14.51
CA LEU A 73 -22.51 4.94 -13.27
C LEU A 73 -23.50 6.03 -12.87
N LEU A 74 -23.13 7.31 -12.99
CA LEU A 74 -24.04 8.43 -12.74
C LEU A 74 -25.25 8.41 -13.67
N LEU A 75 -25.05 8.10 -14.95
CA LEU A 75 -26.13 8.01 -15.93
C LEU A 75 -27.10 6.86 -15.60
N ILE A 76 -26.57 5.69 -15.24
CA ILE A 76 -27.37 4.55 -14.79
C ILE A 76 -28.15 4.91 -13.52
N GLY A 77 -27.50 5.56 -12.55
CA GLY A 77 -28.14 6.02 -11.32
C GLY A 77 -29.28 7.00 -11.57
N ALA A 78 -29.10 7.97 -12.47
CA ALA A 78 -30.15 8.93 -12.86
C ALA A 78 -31.36 8.23 -13.52
N VAL A 79 -31.11 7.26 -14.39
CA VAL A 79 -32.19 6.45 -15.02
C VAL A 79 -32.93 5.63 -13.95
N ALA A 80 -32.22 5.02 -13.01
CA ALA A 80 -32.83 4.26 -11.91
C ALA A 80 -33.71 5.15 -11.03
N VAL A 81 -33.26 6.37 -10.72
CA VAL A 81 -34.07 7.36 -9.97
C VAL A 81 -35.31 7.75 -10.76
N LEU A 82 -35.21 7.99 -12.07
CA LEU A 82 -36.37 8.29 -12.91
C LEU A 82 -37.39 7.14 -12.91
N ILE A 83 -36.94 5.90 -13.04
CA ILE A 83 -37.80 4.70 -12.99
C ILE A 83 -38.47 4.58 -11.61
N TRP A 84 -37.75 4.88 -10.52
CA TRP A 84 -38.28 4.82 -9.16
C TRP A 84 -39.30 5.91 -8.85
N VAL A 85 -39.10 7.13 -9.37
CA VAL A 85 -40.03 8.26 -9.18
C VAL A 85 -41.25 8.17 -10.10
N PHE A 86 -41.11 7.59 -11.31
CA PHE A 86 -42.19 7.48 -12.29
C PHE A 86 -43.52 6.90 -11.76
N PRO A 87 -43.55 5.82 -10.95
CA PRO A 87 -44.80 5.31 -10.39
C PRO A 87 -45.45 6.24 -9.35
N GLN A 88 -44.71 7.15 -8.71
CA GLN A 88 -45.31 8.12 -7.78
C GLN A 88 -46.02 9.29 -8.49
N ILE A 89 -45.71 9.55 -9.76
CA ILE A 89 -46.30 10.66 -10.52
C ILE A 89 -47.68 10.27 -11.11
N GLN A 90 -48.11 9.01 -10.99
CA GLN A 90 -49.40 8.55 -11.53
C GLN A 90 -50.65 9.15 -10.84
N GLU A 91 -50.50 9.92 -9.76
CA GLU A 91 -51.61 10.63 -9.11
C GLU A 91 -51.69 12.14 -9.47
N PHE A 92 -50.88 12.64 -10.40
CA PHE A 92 -51.09 13.99 -10.94
C PHE A 92 -52.30 14.00 -11.88
N SER A 93 -53.48 14.30 -11.33
CA SER A 93 -54.64 14.69 -12.12
C SER A 93 -54.36 16.02 -12.80
N PHE A 94 -54.11 16.02 -14.11
CA PHE A 94 -54.14 17.25 -14.89
C PHE A 94 -55.55 17.86 -14.81
N PRO A 95 -55.71 19.16 -14.50
CA PRO A 95 -57.01 19.81 -14.30
C PRO A 95 -57.88 19.94 -15.57
N TRP A 96 -57.54 19.24 -16.66
CA TRP A 96 -58.25 19.28 -17.95
C TRP A 96 -58.99 18.00 -18.34
N GLY A 97 -59.06 17.00 -17.44
CA GLY A 97 -59.80 15.76 -17.70
C GLY A 97 -60.74 15.40 -16.55
N SER A 98 -62.03 15.71 -16.68
CA SER A 98 -63.09 15.29 -15.77
C SER A 98 -63.32 13.77 -15.89
N GLY A 99 -62.64 12.97 -15.07
CA GLY A 99 -62.84 11.52 -15.03
C GLY A 99 -62.28 10.91 -13.75
N ILE A 100 -63.11 10.81 -12.72
CA ILE A 100 -62.72 10.25 -11.42
C ILE A 100 -62.84 8.72 -11.50
N ALA A 101 -61.73 8.03 -11.77
CA ALA A 101 -61.65 6.58 -11.63
C ALA A 101 -61.20 6.24 -10.20
N SER A 102 -62.14 5.81 -9.35
CA SER A 102 -61.85 5.34 -8.00
C SER A 102 -61.41 3.87 -8.05
N LEU A 103 -60.11 3.60 -7.87
CA LEU A 103 -59.59 2.24 -7.70
C LEU A 103 -59.70 1.82 -6.22
N LYS A 104 -60.63 0.92 -5.94
CA LYS A 104 -60.76 0.23 -4.63
C LYS A 104 -59.49 -0.58 -4.36
N ARG A 105 -58.73 -0.21 -3.31
CA ARG A 105 -57.62 -1.05 -2.80
C ARG A 105 -58.18 -2.33 -2.19
N ALA A 106 -57.55 -3.46 -2.55
CA ALA A 106 -57.82 -4.76 -1.96
C ALA A 106 -57.36 -4.84 -0.49
N PRO A 107 -58.04 -5.63 0.36
CA PRO A 107 -57.71 -5.78 1.78
C PRO A 107 -56.37 -6.49 1.98
N LYS A 108 -55.62 -6.01 2.96
CA LYS A 108 -54.28 -6.45 3.37
C LYS A 108 -54.34 -7.86 3.96
N GLU A 109 -53.66 -8.81 3.33
CA GLU A 109 -53.52 -10.18 3.86
C GLU A 109 -52.73 -10.21 5.19
N PRO A 110 -53.11 -11.06 6.15
CA PRO A 110 -52.36 -11.28 7.38
C PRO A 110 -51.05 -12.05 7.09
N GLY A 111 -49.94 -11.49 7.58
CA GLY A 111 -48.61 -12.07 7.39
C GLY A 111 -48.41 -13.42 8.10
N PRO A 112 -47.47 -14.25 7.62
CA PRO A 112 -47.24 -15.60 8.13
C PRO A 112 -46.61 -15.59 9.55
N PRO A 113 -46.86 -16.65 10.35
CA PRO A 113 -46.31 -16.80 11.69
C PRO A 113 -44.80 -17.05 11.68
N ALA A 114 -44.15 -16.56 12.74
CA ALA A 114 -42.70 -16.66 12.95
C ALA A 114 -42.21 -18.12 13.04
N PRO A 115 -41.01 -18.43 12.51
CA PRO A 115 -40.41 -19.76 12.60
C PRO A 115 -39.94 -20.08 14.04
N PRO A 116 -40.00 -21.36 14.46
CA PRO A 116 -39.54 -21.79 15.77
C PRO A 116 -38.01 -21.74 15.88
N SER A 117 -37.55 -21.25 17.04
CA SER A 117 -36.15 -21.24 17.45
C SER A 117 -35.63 -22.67 17.63
N THR A 118 -34.66 -23.08 16.83
CA THR A 118 -33.90 -24.33 17.04
C THR A 118 -32.80 -24.14 18.10
N PRO A 119 -32.56 -25.16 18.94
CA PRO A 119 -31.54 -25.11 19.97
C PRO A 119 -30.13 -25.34 19.41
N ARG A 120 -29.22 -24.69 20.13
CA ARG A 120 -27.77 -24.64 20.03
C ARG A 120 -27.09 -25.97 20.40
N THR A 121 -25.91 -26.17 19.81
CA THR A 121 -24.74 -26.95 20.32
C THR A 121 -24.52 -28.32 19.68
N GLU A 122 -23.58 -28.39 18.74
CA GLU A 122 -22.69 -29.55 18.60
C GLU A 122 -21.24 -29.06 18.71
N LEU A 123 -20.56 -29.60 19.72
CA LEU A 123 -19.13 -29.48 19.95
C LEU A 123 -18.43 -30.41 18.96
N LEU A 124 -17.72 -29.85 17.98
CA LEU A 124 -16.81 -30.62 17.15
C LEU A 124 -15.52 -30.95 17.91
N ALA A 125 -15.19 -32.23 17.89
CA ALA A 125 -14.03 -32.84 18.54
C ALA A 125 -12.70 -32.38 17.93
N VAL A 126 -11.68 -32.32 18.78
CA VAL A 126 -10.34 -31.74 18.52
C VAL A 126 -9.38 -32.72 17.79
N SER A 127 -9.87 -33.82 17.21
CA SER A 127 -8.99 -34.87 16.68
C SER A 127 -8.63 -34.81 15.18
N ASP A 128 -9.11 -33.83 14.41
CA ASP A 128 -8.97 -33.83 12.93
C ASP A 128 -7.97 -32.82 12.35
N ILE A 129 -6.94 -32.42 13.09
CA ILE A 129 -5.99 -31.38 12.63
C ILE A 129 -4.99 -31.90 11.56
N GLU A 130 -4.76 -33.20 11.43
CA GLU A 130 -3.77 -33.73 10.46
C GLU A 130 -4.31 -33.95 9.03
N HIS A 131 -5.63 -34.06 8.83
CA HIS A 131 -6.21 -34.19 7.48
C HIS A 131 -6.42 -32.85 6.76
N VAL A 132 -6.36 -31.72 7.47
CA VAL A 132 -6.62 -30.39 6.89
C VAL A 132 -5.46 -29.91 6.00
N LYS A 133 -4.22 -30.35 6.26
CA LYS A 133 -3.05 -29.90 5.48
C LYS A 133 -3.01 -30.43 4.04
N LYS A 134 -3.72 -31.52 3.74
CA LYS A 134 -3.81 -32.11 2.39
C LYS A 134 -5.09 -31.73 1.63
N GLY A 135 -6.11 -31.21 2.32
CA GLY A 135 -7.37 -30.74 1.71
C GLY A 135 -7.37 -29.26 1.30
N LEU A 136 -6.48 -28.42 1.84
CA LEU A 136 -6.49 -26.98 1.56
C LEU A 136 -6.03 -26.58 0.14
N LEU A 137 -5.50 -27.51 -0.66
CA LEU A 137 -5.14 -27.26 -2.05
C LEU A 137 -6.28 -27.57 -3.04
N ALA A 138 -7.44 -28.03 -2.56
CA ALA A 138 -8.55 -28.47 -3.42
C ALA A 138 -9.93 -28.01 -2.93
N ALA A 139 -10.02 -26.95 -2.11
CA ALA A 139 -11.31 -26.38 -1.73
C ALA A 139 -11.89 -25.57 -2.91
N PRO A 140 -12.99 -26.03 -3.56
CA PRO A 140 -13.64 -25.26 -4.61
C PRO A 140 -14.28 -24.03 -3.97
N GLY A 141 -13.77 -22.83 -4.30
CA GLY A 141 -14.30 -21.56 -3.81
C GLY A 141 -13.31 -20.66 -3.08
N VAL A 142 -12.08 -21.12 -2.80
CA VAL A 142 -11.01 -20.18 -2.44
C VAL A 142 -10.63 -19.42 -3.71
N PRO A 143 -10.81 -18.09 -3.76
CA PRO A 143 -10.44 -17.31 -4.94
C PRO A 143 -8.96 -17.55 -5.20
N LYS A 144 -8.65 -18.06 -6.40
CA LYS A 144 -7.26 -18.20 -6.88
C LYS A 144 -6.61 -16.84 -6.70
N PRO A 145 -5.45 -16.73 -6.02
CA PRO A 145 -4.76 -15.45 -5.88
C PRO A 145 -4.54 -14.88 -7.29
N THR A 146 -5.22 -13.77 -7.58
CA THR A 146 -5.07 -13.06 -8.86
C THR A 146 -3.61 -12.70 -9.04
N ALA A 147 -3.08 -12.78 -10.27
CA ALA A 147 -1.67 -12.48 -10.55
C ALA A 147 -1.22 -11.12 -9.99
N GLU A 148 -2.14 -10.15 -9.93
CA GLU A 148 -1.93 -8.82 -9.33
C GLU A 148 -1.57 -8.90 -7.82
N GLY A 149 -2.25 -9.75 -7.05
CA GLY A 149 -1.96 -9.92 -5.62
C GLY A 149 -0.63 -10.61 -5.33
N ILE A 150 -0.04 -11.29 -6.31
CA ILE A 150 1.29 -11.93 -6.18
C ILE A 150 2.40 -10.88 -6.35
N ILE A 151 2.21 -9.89 -7.22
CA ILE A 151 3.20 -8.85 -7.51
C ILE A 151 3.33 -7.88 -6.33
N ASP A 152 2.21 -7.47 -5.73
CA ASP A 152 2.20 -6.59 -4.54
C ASP A 152 2.97 -7.21 -3.35
N ASN A 153 2.99 -8.55 -3.26
CA ASN A 153 3.71 -9.26 -2.22
C ASN A 153 5.24 -9.28 -2.42
N LEU A 154 5.72 -9.18 -3.66
CA LEU A 154 7.16 -9.25 -3.97
C LEU A 154 7.88 -7.97 -3.58
N GLU A 155 7.33 -6.81 -3.93
CA GLU A 155 7.93 -5.53 -3.55
C GLU A 155 7.94 -5.35 -2.02
N GLU A 156 6.86 -5.77 -1.36
CA GLU A 156 6.78 -5.74 0.10
C GLU A 156 7.91 -6.59 0.73
N LEU A 157 8.15 -7.80 0.22
CA LEU A 157 9.22 -8.67 0.70
C LEU A 157 10.64 -8.08 0.50
N GLU A 158 10.86 -7.35 -0.59
CA GLU A 158 12.14 -6.67 -0.83
C GLU A 158 12.39 -5.55 0.19
N GLN A 159 11.34 -4.86 0.63
CA GLN A 159 11.44 -3.83 1.67
C GLN A 159 11.94 -4.44 2.98
N TYR A 160 11.31 -5.53 3.45
CA TYR A 160 11.73 -6.22 4.67
C TYR A 160 13.17 -6.76 4.59
N LYS A 161 13.56 -7.32 3.44
CA LYS A 161 14.93 -7.80 3.21
C LYS A 161 15.96 -6.68 3.26
N ALA A 162 15.65 -5.50 2.72
CA ALA A 162 16.53 -4.34 2.77
C ALA A 162 16.77 -3.83 4.22
N VAL A 163 15.82 -4.07 5.12
CA VAL A 163 15.95 -3.73 6.56
C VAL A 163 16.62 -4.83 7.37
N GLY A 164 16.68 -6.06 6.84
CA GLY A 164 17.15 -7.21 7.59
C GLY A 164 16.21 -7.57 8.74
N ILE A 165 14.92 -7.30 8.58
CA ILE A 165 13.87 -7.54 9.58
C ILE A 165 12.89 -8.58 9.03
N PRO A 166 12.50 -9.61 9.80
CA PRO A 166 11.47 -10.56 9.38
C PRO A 166 10.12 -9.88 9.12
N ARG A 167 9.40 -10.30 8.07
CA ARG A 167 8.13 -9.70 7.61
C ARG A 167 7.08 -9.53 8.72
N ASP A 168 7.02 -10.48 9.64
CA ASP A 168 5.97 -10.55 10.65
C ASP A 168 6.43 -10.10 12.05
N SER A 169 7.64 -9.57 12.16
CA SER A 169 8.22 -9.19 13.46
C SER A 169 7.76 -7.84 14.00
N ILE A 170 7.07 -7.03 13.18
CA ILE A 170 6.52 -5.72 13.58
C ILE A 170 5.08 -5.67 13.12
N TYR A 171 4.20 -5.24 14.00
CA TYR A 171 2.78 -5.16 13.73
C TYR A 171 2.15 -3.93 14.38
N VAL A 172 1.04 -3.49 13.78
CA VAL A 172 0.22 -2.39 14.31
C VAL A 172 -0.86 -3.01 15.19
N CYS A 173 -0.87 -2.62 16.45
CA CYS A 173 -1.89 -3.00 17.42
C CYS A 173 -2.85 -1.84 17.68
N HIS A 174 -4.03 -2.19 18.19
CA HIS A 174 -4.99 -1.21 18.67
C HIS A 174 -5.74 -1.69 19.90
N ARG A 175 -6.15 -0.74 20.73
CA ARG A 175 -7.06 -0.93 21.86
C ARG A 175 -8.17 0.09 21.75
N ALA A 176 -9.43 -0.35 21.81
CA ALA A 176 -10.58 0.53 21.78
C ALA A 176 -11.32 0.51 23.12
N ARG A 177 -11.80 1.68 23.54
CA ARG A 177 -12.64 1.83 24.73
C ARG A 177 -13.83 2.72 24.40
N LYS A 178 -15.04 2.23 24.65
CA LYS A 178 -16.26 3.03 24.47
C LYS A 178 -16.28 4.22 25.43
N ILE A 179 -16.53 5.42 24.91
CA ILE A 179 -16.67 6.63 25.72
C ILE A 179 -18.10 6.68 26.27
N PRO A 180 -18.31 6.82 27.60
CA PRO A 180 -19.65 6.92 28.16
C PRO A 180 -20.43 8.10 27.58
N LYS A 181 -21.72 7.89 27.29
CA LYS A 181 -22.64 8.92 26.73
C LYS A 181 -22.22 9.48 25.36
N SER A 182 -21.46 8.73 24.59
CA SER A 182 -21.01 9.11 23.25
C SER A 182 -21.04 7.90 22.32
N ASP A 183 -21.24 8.13 21.03
CA ASP A 183 -21.13 7.11 19.98
C ASP A 183 -19.68 6.88 19.53
N TYR A 184 -18.73 7.56 20.18
CA TYR A 184 -17.31 7.46 19.88
C TYR A 184 -16.61 6.45 20.79
N TYR A 185 -15.59 5.82 20.22
CA TYR A 185 -14.58 5.02 20.89
C TYR A 185 -13.29 5.80 20.98
N GLN A 186 -12.65 5.74 22.14
CA GLN A 186 -11.27 6.14 22.33
C GLN A 186 -10.37 4.99 21.87
N VAL A 187 -9.61 5.22 20.82
CA VAL A 187 -8.78 4.19 20.17
C VAL A 187 -7.33 4.57 20.36
N GLN A 188 -6.58 3.70 21.02
CA GLN A 188 -5.13 3.79 21.15
C GLN A 188 -4.50 2.85 20.13
N ILE A 189 -3.77 3.41 19.18
CA ILE A 189 -2.98 2.71 18.17
C ILE A 189 -1.54 2.73 18.65
N TYR A 190 -0.82 1.61 18.52
CA TYR A 190 0.60 1.54 18.87
C TYR A 190 1.31 0.51 17.98
N LEU A 191 2.63 0.67 17.84
CA LEU A 191 3.47 -0.35 17.22
C LEU A 191 3.95 -1.33 18.28
N ASP A 192 3.99 -2.60 17.91
CA ASP A 192 4.51 -3.67 18.72
C ASP A 192 5.40 -4.56 17.85
N ALA A 193 6.31 -5.29 18.48
CA ALA A 193 7.28 -6.12 17.79
C ALA A 193 7.64 -7.36 18.61
N ASP A 194 8.00 -8.44 17.92
CA ASP A 194 8.44 -9.68 18.57
C ASP A 194 9.68 -9.47 19.44
N GLU A 195 10.55 -8.54 19.03
CA GLU A 195 11.78 -8.18 19.74
C GLU A 195 11.84 -6.68 19.98
N ALA A 196 11.99 -6.25 21.25
CA ALA A 196 12.02 -4.84 21.62
C ALA A 196 13.15 -4.04 20.94
N SER A 197 14.27 -4.71 20.62
CA SER A 197 15.42 -4.12 19.93
C SER A 197 15.08 -3.61 18.52
N ILE A 198 14.00 -4.11 17.92
CA ILE A 198 13.50 -3.67 16.62
C ILE A 198 12.84 -2.30 16.73
N LEU A 199 12.09 -2.03 17.79
CA LEU A 199 11.43 -0.74 18.02
C LEU A 199 12.44 0.40 18.17
N ASP A 200 13.61 0.11 18.76
CA ASP A 200 14.70 1.09 18.91
C ASP A 200 15.33 1.52 17.57
N LYS A 201 15.18 0.70 16.52
CA LYS A 201 15.68 0.99 15.17
C LYS A 201 14.72 1.88 14.37
N ILE A 202 13.48 2.04 14.83
CA ILE A 202 12.49 2.88 14.18
C ILE A 202 12.85 4.36 14.43
N ASP A 203 12.79 5.16 13.36
CA ASP A 203 12.97 6.61 13.41
C ASP A 203 11.63 7.30 13.64
N LYS A 204 10.63 6.95 12.83
CA LYS A 204 9.27 7.50 12.92
C LYS A 204 8.22 6.55 12.37
N ALA A 205 7.00 6.71 12.86
CA ALA A 205 5.80 6.04 12.37
C ALA A 205 4.78 7.10 11.92
N THR A 206 4.34 7.01 10.67
CA THR A 206 3.29 7.87 10.11
C THR A 206 2.02 7.05 9.90
N TYR A 207 0.97 7.37 10.65
CA TYR A 207 -0.35 6.75 10.57
C TYR A 207 -1.21 7.50 9.55
N LEU A 208 -1.71 6.78 8.55
CA LEU A 208 -2.66 7.27 7.56
C LEU A 208 -4.07 6.88 8.01
N LEU A 209 -4.77 7.84 8.59
CA LEU A 209 -6.14 7.71 9.07
C LEU A 209 -7.14 7.76 7.91
N HIS A 210 -8.40 7.42 8.22
CA HIS A 210 -9.49 7.51 7.27
C HIS A 210 -9.70 8.97 6.79
N PRO A 211 -10.14 9.22 5.53
CA PRO A 211 -10.32 10.58 5.00
C PRO A 211 -11.31 11.47 5.77
N THR A 212 -12.13 10.91 6.65
CA THR A 212 -13.06 11.68 7.50
C THR A 212 -12.38 12.39 8.67
N PHE A 213 -11.13 12.05 8.99
CA PHE A 213 -10.35 12.76 9.98
C PHE A 213 -9.78 14.04 9.37
N SER A 214 -9.85 15.16 10.11
CA SER A 214 -9.28 16.44 9.66
C SER A 214 -7.78 16.36 9.42
N GLU A 215 -7.08 15.60 10.26
CA GLU A 215 -5.66 15.27 10.12
C GLU A 215 -5.55 13.83 9.64
N ARG A 216 -5.50 13.65 8.32
CA ARG A 216 -5.41 12.33 7.71
C ARG A 216 -4.07 11.65 8.01
N GLU A 217 -3.00 12.41 8.17
CA GLU A 217 -1.67 11.88 8.40
C GLU A 217 -1.15 12.36 9.76
N ARG A 218 -0.75 11.43 10.61
CA ARG A 218 -0.18 11.72 11.92
C ARG A 218 1.14 11.01 12.09
N THR A 219 2.19 11.77 12.38
CA THR A 219 3.54 11.23 12.52
C THR A 219 3.99 11.28 13.98
N VAL A 220 4.50 10.16 14.47
CA VAL A 220 5.09 10.01 15.81
C VAL A 220 6.57 9.65 15.65
N ASN A 221 7.45 10.50 16.19
CA ASN A 221 8.91 10.38 16.04
C ASN A 221 9.60 9.74 17.25
N LYS A 222 8.83 9.29 18.26
CA LYS A 222 9.41 8.77 19.51
C LYS A 222 8.61 7.58 20.02
N ALA A 223 9.32 6.54 20.46
CA ALA A 223 8.75 5.41 21.18
C ALA A 223 7.96 5.89 22.42
N PRO A 224 6.78 5.29 22.72
CA PRO A 224 6.27 4.02 22.20
C PRO A 224 5.49 4.09 20.87
N PHE A 225 5.64 5.18 20.09
CA PHE A 225 4.92 5.36 18.82
C PHE A 225 3.40 5.19 18.99
N ASP A 226 2.86 5.70 20.09
CA ASP A 226 1.44 5.62 20.38
C ASP A 226 0.68 6.79 19.76
N LEU A 227 -0.51 6.50 19.26
CA LEU A 227 -1.43 7.48 18.70
C LEU A 227 -2.82 7.24 19.28
N GLU A 228 -3.35 8.26 19.94
CA GLU A 228 -4.71 8.24 20.47
C GLU A 228 -5.66 9.06 19.60
N ILE A 229 -6.79 8.44 19.22
CA ILE A 229 -7.84 9.05 18.40
C ILE A 229 -9.23 8.76 18.96
N LYS A 230 -10.22 9.54 18.49
CA LYS A 230 -11.65 9.24 18.69
C LYS A 230 -12.25 8.81 17.36
N ALA A 231 -12.87 7.65 17.32
CA ALA A 231 -13.48 7.09 16.11
C ALA A 231 -14.90 6.58 16.40
N TRP A 232 -15.79 6.64 15.41
CA TRP A 232 -17.19 6.20 15.54
C TRP A 232 -17.50 4.94 14.72
N GLY A 233 -16.59 4.48 13.86
CA GLY A 233 -16.79 3.31 13.01
C GLY A 233 -15.48 2.66 12.59
N GLU A 234 -15.56 1.43 12.11
CA GLU A 234 -14.43 0.58 11.76
C GLU A 234 -13.78 0.99 10.44
N PHE A 235 -12.46 0.87 10.31
CA PHE A 235 -11.75 1.21 9.07
C PHE A 235 -10.39 0.53 8.96
N MET A 236 -9.85 0.47 7.74
CA MET A 236 -8.49 0.02 7.48
C MET A 236 -7.50 1.16 7.75
N LEU A 237 -6.55 0.92 8.66
CA LEU A 237 -5.44 1.80 8.99
C LEU A 237 -4.19 1.35 8.24
N TYR A 238 -3.44 2.32 7.72
CA TYR A 238 -2.10 2.10 7.16
C TYR A 238 -1.07 2.84 8.03
N ALA A 239 0.04 2.19 8.36
CA ALA A 239 1.15 2.81 9.07
C ALA A 239 2.42 2.72 8.22
N LEU A 240 3.08 3.84 7.97
CA LEU A 240 4.37 3.91 7.29
C LEU A 240 5.46 4.00 8.35
N VAL A 241 6.29 2.97 8.47
CA VAL A 241 7.35 2.87 9.47
C VAL A 241 8.69 3.11 8.79
N SER A 242 9.39 4.17 9.19
CA SER A 242 10.73 4.48 8.70
C SER A 242 11.79 4.06 9.72
N PHE A 243 12.85 3.41 9.25
CA PHE A 243 13.97 2.97 10.09
C PHE A 243 15.14 3.94 10.00
N LYS A 244 15.92 4.03 11.08
CA LYS A 244 17.12 4.86 11.14
C LYS A 244 18.10 4.46 10.05
N GLY A 245 18.55 5.43 9.25
CA GLY A 245 19.50 5.22 8.16
C GLY A 245 18.89 4.63 6.89
N GLN A 246 17.57 4.45 6.83
CA GLN A 246 16.88 3.95 5.64
C GLN A 246 15.92 4.98 5.06
N ASN A 247 15.90 5.10 3.74
CA ASN A 247 15.04 6.06 3.05
C ASN A 247 13.68 5.45 2.65
N LYS A 248 13.53 4.12 2.66
CA LYS A 248 12.29 3.42 2.30
C LYS A 248 11.53 3.06 3.58
N ALA A 249 10.27 3.49 3.66
CA ALA A 249 9.38 3.12 4.74
C ALA A 249 8.69 1.78 4.44
N ILE A 250 8.46 0.98 5.47
CA ILE A 250 7.63 -0.23 5.39
C ILE A 250 6.18 0.17 5.62
N GLN A 251 5.25 -0.34 4.82
CA GLN A 251 3.82 -0.14 5.04
C GLN A 251 3.21 -1.31 5.81
N LEU A 252 2.65 -1.04 6.98
CA LEU A 252 1.85 -1.97 7.77
C LEU A 252 0.37 -1.66 7.60
N LYS A 253 -0.47 -2.70 7.70
CA LYS A 253 -1.92 -2.61 7.52
C LYS A 253 -2.63 -3.20 8.73
N ARG A 254 -3.67 -2.54 9.24
CA ARG A 254 -4.48 -3.03 10.35
C ARG A 254 -5.93 -2.62 10.20
N TYR A 255 -6.84 -3.58 10.26
CA TYR A 255 -8.26 -3.28 10.38
C TYR A 255 -8.58 -2.93 11.84
N LEU A 256 -9.13 -1.73 12.05
CA LEU A 256 -9.56 -1.25 13.35
C LEU A 256 -11.03 -1.59 13.56
N ASN A 257 -11.30 -2.53 14.47
CA ASN A 257 -12.62 -2.92 14.96
C ASN A 257 -12.79 -2.51 16.43
N PHE A 258 -14.03 -2.18 16.84
CA PHE A 258 -14.33 -1.57 18.16
C PHE A 258 -15.40 -2.32 18.95
#